data_AF-A0A443Q9H0-F1
#
_entry.id   AF-A0A443Q9H0-F1
#
_cell.length_a   1.000
_cell.length_b   1.000
_cell.length_c   1.000
_cell.angle_alpha   90.00
_cell.angle_beta   90.00
_cell.angle_gamma   90.00
#
_symmetry.space_group_name_H-M   'P 1'
#
loop_
_entity.id
_entity.type
_entity.pdbx_description
1 polymer ?
#
loop_
_entity_poly.entity_id
_entity_poly.type
_entity_poly.pdbx_seq_one_letter_code
_entity_poly.pdbx_strand_id
1 'polypeptide(L)'
;MLLQNIFFKSPDMRTISLNAHYLVIMKNPRDRSQIRHLAMQLYPTNVNRLIEAYSDATGKPFSYIKVDCTALTPDEFRLQSRLTPEENNGVFAPVLYPPKEVCEKLKRKRKKKL
;
A
#
# COMPACT_ATOMS: atom_id res chain seq x y z
N MET A 1 6.16 0.13 -24.98
CA MET A 1 6.40 0.69 -23.62
C MET A 1 5.20 0.38 -22.75
N LEU A 2 5.38 -0.25 -21.59
CA LEU A 2 4.30 -0.41 -20.61
C LEU A 2 4.17 0.88 -19.78
N LEU A 3 2.97 1.46 -19.70
CA LEU A 3 2.72 2.68 -18.93
C LEU A 3 2.03 2.33 -17.61
N GLN A 4 2.72 2.53 -16.49
CA GLN A 4 2.16 2.43 -15.15
C GLN A 4 1.77 3.83 -14.66
N ASN A 5 0.65 4.35 -15.19
CA ASN A 5 0.13 5.66 -14.80
C ASN A 5 -1.23 5.49 -14.12
N ILE A 6 -1.27 5.75 -12.81
CA ILE A 6 -2.50 5.68 -11.99
C ILE A 6 -3.46 6.82 -12.37
N PHE A 7 -2.93 7.94 -12.86
CA PHE A 7 -3.68 9.13 -13.28
C PHE A 7 -3.69 9.26 -14.81
N PHE A 8 -3.99 8.17 -15.49
CA PHE A 8 -4.13 8.20 -16.95
C PHE A 8 -5.27 9.14 -17.35
N LYS A 9 -4.99 10.07 -18.27
CA LYS A 9 -5.97 11.06 -18.74
C LYS A 9 -6.92 10.38 -19.73
N SER A 10 -7.99 9.82 -19.20
CA SER A 10 -9.13 9.30 -19.97
C SER A 10 -10.43 9.61 -19.21
N PRO A 11 -11.55 9.88 -19.90
CA PRO A 11 -12.83 10.23 -19.27
C PRO A 11 -13.28 9.21 -18.21
N ASP A 12 -13.15 7.92 -18.52
CA ASP A 12 -13.66 6.86 -17.66
C ASP A 12 -12.66 6.42 -16.58
N MET A 13 -11.37 6.65 -16.81
CA MET A 13 -10.30 6.17 -15.92
C MET A 13 -10.39 6.78 -14.52
N ARG A 14 -10.85 8.04 -14.41
CA ARG A 14 -11.09 8.66 -13.12
C ARG A 14 -12.16 7.89 -12.34
N THR A 15 -13.29 7.61 -12.97
CA THR A 15 -14.42 6.90 -12.34
C THR A 15 -14.02 5.47 -11.98
N ILE A 16 -13.35 4.75 -12.87
CA ILE A 16 -12.86 3.39 -12.62
C ILE A 16 -11.88 3.38 -11.44
N SER A 17 -10.89 4.28 -11.44
CA SER A 17 -9.89 4.35 -10.38
C SER A 17 -10.47 4.71 -9.02
N LEU A 18 -11.50 5.55 -8.95
CA LEU A 18 -12.15 5.95 -7.70
C LEU A 18 -13.04 4.84 -7.11
N ASN A 19 -13.60 3.97 -7.95
CA ASN A 19 -14.46 2.86 -7.51
C ASN A 19 -13.69 1.53 -7.36
N ALA A 20 -12.40 1.49 -7.71
CA ALA A 20 -11.59 0.30 -7.56
C ALA A 20 -11.41 -0.07 -6.08
N HIS A 21 -11.80 -1.29 -5.72
CA HIS A 21 -11.57 -1.82 -4.37
C HIS A 21 -10.11 -2.16 -4.10
N TYR A 22 -9.37 -2.56 -5.12
CA TYR A 22 -7.96 -2.95 -4.98
C TYR A 22 -7.11 -2.23 -6.01
N LEU A 23 -6.02 -1.64 -5.54
CA LEU A 23 -4.97 -1.08 -6.38
C LEU A 23 -3.68 -1.85 -6.12
N VAL A 24 -3.01 -2.30 -7.19
CA VAL A 24 -1.67 -2.90 -7.11
C VAL A 24 -0.70 -1.94 -7.78
N ILE A 25 0.19 -1.36 -6.97
CA ILE A 25 1.12 -0.33 -7.41
C ILE A 25 2.52 -0.92 -7.42
N MET A 26 3.05 -1.09 -8.63
CA MET A 26 4.38 -1.66 -8.83
C MET A 26 5.48 -0.64 -8.58
N LYS A 27 6.69 -1.15 -8.31
CA LYS A 27 7.90 -0.33 -8.21
C LYS A 27 8.15 0.42 -9.52
N ASN A 28 8.03 1.74 -9.45
CA ASN A 28 8.41 2.65 -10.52
C ASN A 28 9.39 3.71 -9.98
N PRO A 29 10.68 3.66 -10.35
CA PRO A 29 11.67 4.64 -9.88
C PRO A 29 11.52 6.01 -10.54
N ARG A 30 10.90 6.09 -11.72
CA ARG A 30 10.79 7.32 -12.52
C ARG A 30 9.77 8.28 -11.93
N ASP A 31 8.66 7.76 -11.39
CA ASP A 31 7.48 8.59 -11.07
C ASP A 31 6.99 8.39 -9.64
N ARG A 32 7.76 8.93 -8.68
CA ARG A 32 7.41 8.91 -7.25
C ARG A 32 6.33 9.93 -6.88
N SER A 33 6.08 10.95 -7.69
CA SER A 33 5.08 11.97 -7.39
C SER A 33 3.66 11.40 -7.45
N GLN A 34 3.38 10.45 -8.35
CA GLN A 34 2.10 9.74 -8.39
C GLN A 34 1.74 9.09 -7.03
N ILE A 35 2.72 8.49 -6.36
CA ILE A 35 2.52 7.89 -5.03
C ILE A 35 2.13 8.95 -4.00
N ARG A 36 2.77 10.12 -4.04
CA ARG A 36 2.44 11.24 -3.16
C ARG A 36 1.02 11.77 -3.43
N HIS A 37 0.62 11.91 -4.69
CA HIS A 37 -0.72 12.35 -5.06
C HIS A 37 -1.78 11.36 -4.60
N LEU A 38 -1.55 10.07 -4.82
CA LEU A 38 -2.45 9.02 -4.34
C LEU A 38 -2.51 9.00 -2.80
N ALA A 39 -1.38 9.17 -2.13
CA ALA A 39 -1.31 9.24 -0.67
C ALA A 39 -2.13 10.40 -0.09
N MET A 40 -2.14 11.55 -0.75
CA MET A 40 -2.99 12.69 -0.37
C MET A 40 -4.50 12.38 -0.54
N GLN A 41 -4.86 11.58 -1.55
CA GLN A 41 -6.26 11.18 -1.76
C GLN A 41 -6.72 10.14 -0.74
N LEU A 42 -5.87 9.16 -0.42
CA LEU A 42 -6.22 8.06 0.50
C LEU A 42 -6.08 8.45 1.98
N TYR A 43 -5.06 9.25 2.31
CA TYR A 43 -4.69 9.61 3.67
C TYR A 43 -4.39 11.11 3.78
N PRO A 44 -5.40 11.98 3.65
CA PRO A 44 -5.21 13.43 3.60
C PRO A 44 -4.52 13.99 4.86
N THR A 45 -4.73 13.38 6.02
CA THR A 45 -4.09 13.77 7.29
C THR A 45 -2.74 13.11 7.53
N ASN A 46 -2.40 12.06 6.79
CA ASN A 46 -1.17 11.27 7.01
C ASN A 46 -0.60 10.69 5.71
N VAL A 47 -0.19 11.58 4.81
CA VAL A 47 0.37 11.26 3.50
C VAL A 47 1.61 10.35 3.61
N ASN A 48 2.42 10.55 4.65
CA ASN A 48 3.66 9.77 4.85
C ASN A 48 3.38 8.28 5.03
N ARG A 49 2.19 7.89 5.49
CA ARG A 49 1.82 6.49 5.66
C ARG A 49 2.00 5.67 4.40
N LEU A 50 1.39 6.09 3.28
CA LEU A 50 1.50 5.35 2.02
C LEU A 50 2.90 5.47 1.43
N ILE A 51 3.54 6.63 1.57
CA ILE A 51 4.89 6.86 1.01
C ILE A 51 5.92 5.94 1.69
N GLU A 52 5.91 5.87 3.01
CA GLU A 52 6.81 5.01 3.79
C GLU A 52 6.53 3.52 3.50
N ALA A 53 5.25 3.12 3.50
CA ALA A 53 4.86 1.74 3.19
C ALA A 53 5.25 1.34 1.75
N TYR A 54 5.04 2.22 0.77
CA TYR A 54 5.47 2.00 -0.61
C TYR A 54 6.99 1.87 -0.70
N SER A 55 7.75 2.74 0.00
CA SER A 55 9.21 2.69 -0.01
C SER A 55 9.75 1.38 0.55
N ASP A 56 9.16 0.88 1.64
CA ASP A 56 9.53 -0.42 2.23
C ASP A 56 9.12 -1.59 1.32
N ALA A 57 7.86 -1.61 0.88
CA ALA A 57 7.32 -2.65 0.00
C ALA A 57 8.09 -2.73 -1.32
N THR A 58 8.54 -1.60 -1.85
CA THR A 58 9.22 -1.51 -3.14
C THR A 58 10.75 -1.53 -3.11
N GLY A 59 11.35 -2.01 -2.01
CA GLY A 59 12.81 -2.10 -1.87
C GLY A 59 13.48 -2.96 -2.97
N LYS A 60 12.88 -4.09 -3.35
CA LYS A 60 13.42 -5.05 -4.34
C LYS A 60 12.93 -4.76 -5.78
N PRO A 61 13.63 -5.19 -6.85
CA PRO A 61 13.07 -5.16 -8.21
C PRO A 61 11.75 -5.93 -8.32
N PHE A 62 10.86 -5.52 -9.23
CA PHE A 62 9.56 -6.16 -9.52
C PHE A 62 8.58 -6.30 -8.33
N SER A 63 8.84 -5.59 -7.24
CA SER A 63 7.97 -5.54 -6.07
C SER A 63 6.80 -4.57 -6.26
N TYR A 64 5.82 -4.67 -5.38
CA TYR A 64 4.59 -3.88 -5.42
C TYR A 64 4.01 -3.68 -4.01
N ILE A 65 3.09 -2.73 -3.90
CA ILE A 65 2.18 -2.60 -2.76
C ILE A 65 0.74 -2.76 -3.24
N LYS A 66 -0.05 -3.54 -2.50
CA LYS A 66 -1.50 -3.58 -2.62
C LYS A 66 -2.11 -2.55 -1.67
N VAL A 67 -3.04 -1.77 -2.19
CA VAL A 67 -3.91 -0.88 -1.44
C VAL A 67 -5.33 -1.40 -1.53
N ASP A 68 -5.97 -1.58 -0.38
CA ASP A 68 -7.38 -1.96 -0.25
C ASP A 68 -8.23 -0.74 0.14
N CYS A 69 -9.12 -0.38 -0.79
CA CYS A 69 -10.05 0.74 -0.71
C CYS A 69 -11.45 0.28 -0.26
N THR A 70 -11.66 -0.99 0.03
CA THR A 70 -12.97 -1.52 0.47
C THR A 70 -13.41 -0.88 1.79
N ALA A 71 -14.70 -0.55 1.91
CA ALA A 71 -15.23 0.16 3.08
C ALA A 71 -15.12 -0.67 4.37
N LEU A 72 -15.30 -1.99 4.30
CA LEU A 72 -15.29 -2.90 5.45
C LEU A 72 -13.88 -3.27 5.93
N THR A 73 -12.84 -3.02 5.13
CA THR A 73 -11.48 -3.42 5.49
C THR A 73 -10.97 -2.55 6.65
N PRO A 74 -10.57 -3.15 7.79
CA PRO A 74 -9.95 -2.41 8.88
C PRO A 74 -8.65 -1.76 8.42
N ASP A 75 -8.36 -0.60 8.98
CA ASP A 75 -7.26 0.25 8.51
C ASP A 75 -5.87 -0.43 8.58
N GLU A 76 -5.70 -1.35 9.52
CA GLU A 76 -4.50 -2.17 9.72
C GLU A 76 -4.17 -3.10 8.54
N PHE A 77 -5.19 -3.50 7.77
CA PHE A 77 -5.06 -4.46 6.67
C PHE A 77 -5.08 -3.80 5.30
N ARG A 78 -5.20 -2.47 5.22
CA ARG A 78 -5.37 -1.77 3.93
C ARG A 78 -4.13 -1.81 3.04
N LEU A 79 -2.95 -1.80 3.64
CA LEU A 79 -1.68 -1.74 2.93
C LEU A 79 -0.94 -3.06 3.12
N GLN A 80 -0.67 -3.75 2.02
CA GLN A 80 -0.10 -5.10 2.03
C GLN A 80 0.97 -5.25 0.94
N SER A 81 1.97 -6.08 1.17
CA SER A 81 2.90 -6.53 0.12
C SER A 81 3.19 -8.03 0.28
N ARG A 82 3.85 -8.62 -0.73
CA ARG A 82 4.18 -10.06 -0.77
C ARG A 82 2.94 -10.94 -0.59
N LEU A 83 1.97 -10.80 -1.48
CA LEU A 83 0.71 -11.53 -1.37
C LEU A 83 0.83 -12.99 -1.78
N THR A 84 1.88 -13.37 -2.48
CA THR A 84 2.02 -14.72 -3.04
C THR A 84 2.90 -15.60 -2.14
N PRO A 85 2.65 -16.93 -2.08
CA PRO A 85 3.51 -17.86 -1.33
C PRO A 85 4.97 -17.85 -1.81
N GLU A 86 5.20 -17.67 -3.11
CA GLU A 86 6.52 -17.62 -3.72
C GLU A 86 7.38 -16.48 -3.16
N GLU A 87 6.76 -15.36 -2.78
CA GLU A 87 7.42 -14.22 -2.17
C GLU A 87 7.78 -14.45 -0.68
N ASN A 88 7.24 -15.51 -0.08
CA ASN A 88 7.25 -15.78 1.36
C ASN A 88 7.65 -17.24 1.67
N ASN A 89 8.62 -17.79 0.93
CA ASN A 89 9.17 -19.14 1.15
C ASN A 89 8.12 -20.27 1.13
N GLY A 90 7.09 -20.15 0.29
CA GLY A 90 6.01 -21.13 0.17
C GLY A 90 4.90 -20.98 1.20
N VAL A 91 4.92 -19.94 2.05
CA VAL A 91 3.89 -19.68 3.05
C VAL A 91 3.05 -18.48 2.65
N PHE A 92 1.73 -18.57 2.79
CA PHE A 92 0.86 -17.41 2.61
C PHE A 92 0.95 -16.48 3.83
N ALA A 93 1.92 -15.56 3.81
CA ALA A 93 2.16 -14.61 4.90
C ALA A 93 2.40 -13.18 4.38
N PRO A 94 1.34 -12.45 3.98
CA PRO A 94 1.46 -11.07 3.54
C PRO A 94 2.10 -10.16 4.57
N VAL A 95 2.96 -9.25 4.09
CA VAL A 95 3.51 -8.18 4.93
C VAL A 95 2.47 -7.07 5.06
N LEU A 96 2.11 -6.74 6.28
CA LEU A 96 1.12 -5.71 6.60
C LEU A 96 1.79 -4.40 7.00
N TYR A 97 1.21 -3.28 6.55
CA TYR A 97 1.65 -1.93 6.92
C TYR A 97 0.58 -1.21 7.75
N PRO A 98 0.43 -1.56 9.03
CA PRO A 98 -0.57 -0.94 9.90
C PRO A 98 -0.20 0.52 10.24
N PRO A 99 -1.19 1.33 10.66
CA PRO A 99 -0.92 2.67 11.19
C PRO A 99 0.11 2.65 12.33
N LYS A 100 0.94 3.71 12.41
CA LYS A 100 1.97 3.84 13.46
C LYS A 100 1.40 3.68 14.87
N GLU A 101 0.20 4.21 15.12
CA GLU A 101 -0.51 4.13 16.40
C GLU A 101 -0.77 2.67 16.84
N VAL A 102 -1.16 1.82 15.89
CA VAL A 102 -1.41 0.39 16.15
C VAL A 102 -0.10 -0.32 16.42
N CYS A 103 0.93 -0.03 15.63
CA CYS A 103 2.27 -0.60 15.81
C CYS A 103 2.83 -0.28 17.21
N GLU A 104 2.66 0.95 17.69
CA GLU A 104 3.07 1.35 19.04
C GLU A 104 2.26 0.65 20.15
N LYS A 105 0.95 0.46 19.98
CA LYS A 105 0.12 -0.31 20.92
C LYS A 105 0.55 -1.77 21.00
N LEU A 106 0.88 -2.40 19.87
CA LEU A 106 1.37 -3.78 19.81
C LEU A 106 2.72 -3.94 20.53
N LYS A 107 3.66 -2.99 20.32
CA LYS A 107 4.94 -2.97 21.03
C LYS A 107 4.76 -2.84 22.54
N ARG A 108 3.84 -1.97 23.00
CA ARG A 108 3.52 -1.79 24.43
C ARG A 108 2.90 -3.06 25.05
N LYS A 109 2.00 -3.75 24.33
CA LYS A 109 1.42 -5.03 24.79
C LYS A 109 2.48 -6.13 24.91
N ARG A 110 3.41 -6.22 23.96
CA ARG A 110 4.53 -7.18 24.03
C ARG A 110 5.46 -6.90 25.20
N LYS A 111 5.79 -5.63 25.48
CA LYS A 111 6.64 -5.25 26.62
C LYS A 111 6.01 -5.49 28.00
N LYS A 112 4.68 -5.51 28.12
CA LYS A 112 3.96 -5.79 29.38
C LYS A 112 3.78 -7.29 29.67
N LYS A 113 4.12 -8.15 28.70
CA LYS A 113 3.98 -9.61 28.79
C LYS A 113 5.33 -10.31 29.05
N LEU A 114 6.40 -9.51 29.18
CA LEU A 114 7.74 -9.89 29.61
C LEU A 114 7.94 -9.30 31.01
#